data_AF-A0A4S2G2Z6-F1
#
_entry.id   AF-A0A4S2G2Z6-F1
#
_cell.length_a   1.000
_cell.length_b   1.000
_cell.length_c   1.000
_cell.angle_alpha   90.00
_cell.angle_beta   90.00
_cell.angle_gamma   90.00
#
_symmetry.space_group_name_H-M   'P 1'
#
loop_
_entity.id
_entity.type
_entity.pdbx_description
1 polymer ?
#
loop_
_entity_poly.entity_id
_entity_poly.type
_entity_poly.pdbx_seq_one_letter_code
_entity_poly.pdbx_strand_id
1 'polypeptide(L)'
;MTLLSQKYLPSDGTPDIADIGDVAGYTHLLLMLSRIPADNTAAPDPRELAMAMRRWSDSIRRQMPHYAPEHLGRAIECYDITHRFGYNERPDSRIIDEYRRQYFNSWARGNDRINESDIYAMVSRKAAATPDDVDSRQFGAFYDIRERWMKQLRYNTAFAETTPGENYRRLSLVMPENLRPWFRFDQRSRKRQWAESNTVADLQSLDTPTLLSYKGFNLSLWPAVTPDAECNRACDIVIASELAIRPDLNRYERQAFILAETI
;
A
#
# COMPACT_ATOMS: atom_id res chain seq x y z
N MET A 1 -19.05 14.51 13.69
CA MET A 1 -17.61 14.48 13.35
C MET A 1 -17.50 14.54 11.83
N THR A 2 -17.20 15.72 11.29
CA THR A 2 -16.63 15.92 9.94
C THR A 2 -16.26 17.39 9.84
N LEU A 3 -14.96 17.71 9.84
CA LEU A 3 -14.46 19.08 9.63
C LEU A 3 -14.00 19.31 8.19
N LEU A 4 -13.78 18.24 7.43
CA LEU A 4 -13.63 18.36 6.00
C LEU A 4 -15.00 18.74 5.42
N SER A 5 -15.05 19.81 4.62
CA SER A 5 -16.28 20.22 3.95
C SER A 5 -16.96 19.01 3.28
N GLN A 6 -18.28 18.87 3.45
CA GLN A 6 -19.06 17.76 2.88
C GLN A 6 -18.85 17.62 1.37
N LYS A 7 -18.46 18.69 0.67
CA LYS A 7 -18.15 18.69 -0.77
C LYS A 7 -17.04 17.72 -1.17
N TYR A 8 -16.19 17.29 -0.23
CA TYR A 8 -15.09 16.35 -0.48
C TYR A 8 -15.41 14.90 -0.11
N LEU A 9 -16.53 14.67 0.56
CA LEU A 9 -16.94 13.37 1.02
C LEU A 9 -18.00 12.81 0.06
N PRO A 10 -18.05 11.48 -0.11
CA PRO A 10 -19.23 10.84 -0.69
C PRO A 10 -20.49 11.29 0.05
N SER A 11 -21.61 11.45 -0.68
CA SER A 11 -22.87 12.03 -0.19
C SER A 11 -23.45 11.35 1.06
N ASP A 12 -23.08 10.09 1.29
CA ASP A 12 -23.68 9.25 2.33
C ASP A 12 -22.59 8.54 3.15
N GLY A 13 -22.43 8.96 4.42
CA GLY A 13 -21.72 8.20 5.45
C GLY A 13 -20.50 8.89 6.06
N THR A 14 -20.46 8.91 7.39
CA THR A 14 -19.22 9.07 8.16
C THR A 14 -18.40 7.78 8.04
N PRO A 15 -17.07 7.85 7.88
CA PRO A 15 -16.25 6.65 7.78
C PRO A 15 -16.36 5.85 9.08
N ASP A 16 -16.63 4.55 8.98
CA ASP A 16 -16.64 3.67 10.13
C ASP A 16 -15.21 3.33 10.55
N ILE A 17 -14.81 3.77 11.74
CA ILE A 17 -13.47 3.49 12.26
C ILE A 17 -13.30 2.00 12.59
N ALA A 18 -14.38 1.25 12.85
CA ALA A 18 -14.29 -0.17 13.14
C ALA A 18 -14.02 -1.02 11.89
N ASP A 19 -14.36 -0.52 10.70
CA ASP A 19 -14.13 -1.20 9.43
C ASP A 19 -12.77 -0.78 8.82
N ILE A 20 -11.85 -1.73 8.69
CA ILE A 20 -10.52 -1.48 8.12
C ILE A 20 -10.57 -1.01 6.66
N GLY A 21 -11.61 -1.38 5.91
CA GLY A 21 -11.85 -0.95 4.54
C GLY A 21 -12.18 0.55 4.47
N ASP A 22 -13.09 1.02 5.33
CA ASP A 22 -13.36 2.46 5.50
C ASP A 22 -12.13 3.19 6.02
N VAL A 23 -11.34 2.56 6.89
CA VAL A 23 -10.08 3.15 7.37
C VAL A 23 -9.08 3.40 6.25
N ALA A 24 -8.85 2.37 5.43
CA ALA A 24 -7.96 2.43 4.28
C ALA A 24 -8.46 3.43 3.23
N GLY A 25 -9.75 3.34 2.86
CA GLY A 25 -10.35 4.19 1.84
C GLY A 25 -10.35 5.67 2.23
N TYR A 26 -10.76 6.00 3.46
CA TYR A 26 -10.78 7.39 3.90
C TYR A 26 -9.36 7.97 4.07
N THR A 27 -8.41 7.16 4.51
CA THR A 27 -6.99 7.55 4.53
C THR A 27 -6.48 7.88 3.13
N HIS A 28 -6.79 7.04 2.14
CA HIS A 28 -6.41 7.27 0.75
C HIS A 28 -7.02 8.58 0.20
N LEU A 29 -8.29 8.84 0.50
CA LEU A 29 -8.96 10.10 0.13
C LEU A 29 -8.23 11.33 0.72
N LEU A 30 -7.95 11.32 2.03
CA LEU A 30 -7.22 12.41 2.68
C LEU A 30 -5.84 12.64 2.04
N LEU A 31 -5.15 11.56 1.67
CA LEU A 31 -3.87 11.65 0.99
C LEU A 31 -4.00 12.27 -0.40
N MET A 32 -4.98 11.88 -1.20
CA MET A 32 -5.17 12.48 -2.53
C MET A 32 -5.52 13.96 -2.43
N LEU A 33 -6.37 14.34 -1.47
CA LEU A 33 -6.67 15.74 -1.19
C LEU A 33 -5.44 16.56 -0.82
N SER A 34 -4.45 15.97 -0.14
CA SER A 34 -3.19 16.64 0.20
C SER A 34 -2.26 16.88 -0.99
N ARG A 35 -2.53 16.22 -2.12
CA ARG A 35 -1.72 16.32 -3.34
C ARG A 35 -2.30 17.31 -4.35
N ILE A 36 -3.52 17.79 -4.14
CA ILE A 36 -4.12 18.82 -5.00
C ILE A 36 -3.30 20.12 -4.84
N PRO A 37 -2.82 20.73 -5.93
CA PRO A 37 -2.08 22.00 -5.88
C PRO A 37 -2.87 23.10 -5.17
N ALA A 38 -2.22 23.90 -4.33
CA ALA A 38 -2.88 24.90 -3.49
C ALA A 38 -3.58 26.03 -4.26
N ASP A 39 -3.19 26.24 -5.52
CA ASP A 39 -3.79 27.18 -6.46
C ASP A 39 -5.04 26.62 -7.18
N ASN A 40 -5.32 25.32 -7.03
CA ASN A 40 -6.53 24.70 -7.54
C ASN A 40 -7.73 25.06 -6.63
N THR A 41 -8.83 25.51 -7.22
CA THR A 41 -10.06 25.87 -6.48
C THR A 41 -10.73 24.70 -5.78
N ALA A 42 -10.40 23.47 -6.18
CA ALA A 42 -10.81 22.24 -5.51
C ALA A 42 -9.94 21.92 -4.28
N ALA A 43 -8.77 22.55 -4.09
CA ALA A 43 -7.91 22.26 -2.96
C ALA A 43 -8.61 22.55 -1.62
N PRO A 44 -8.53 21.64 -0.63
CA PRO A 44 -9.03 21.93 0.70
C PRO A 44 -8.19 23.01 1.37
N ASP A 45 -8.78 23.73 2.33
CA ASP A 45 -7.98 24.60 3.20
C ASP A 45 -6.91 23.75 3.92
N PRO A 46 -5.62 24.14 3.87
CA PRO A 46 -4.55 23.32 4.45
C PRO A 46 -4.71 23.08 5.95
N ARG A 47 -5.29 24.03 6.69
CA ARG A 47 -5.52 23.87 8.14
C ARG A 47 -6.66 22.90 8.39
N GLU A 48 -7.75 23.00 7.63
CA GLU A 48 -8.85 22.03 7.67
C GLU A 48 -8.37 20.61 7.39
N LEU A 49 -7.58 20.41 6.33
CA LEU A 49 -7.05 19.10 5.97
C LEU A 49 -6.12 18.54 7.07
N ALA A 50 -5.19 19.35 7.59
CA ALA A 50 -4.31 18.93 8.68
C ALA A 50 -5.09 18.59 9.96
N MET A 51 -6.16 19.33 10.29
CA MET A 51 -7.05 18.99 11.41
C MET A 51 -7.81 17.68 11.18
N ALA A 52 -8.29 17.44 9.96
CA ALA A 52 -8.95 16.19 9.61
C ALA A 52 -8.00 14.99 9.76
N MET A 53 -6.78 15.10 9.24
CA MET A 53 -5.75 14.06 9.36
C MET A 53 -5.36 13.77 10.82
N ARG A 54 -5.21 14.80 11.67
CA ARG A 54 -4.93 14.60 13.11
C ARG A 54 -6.03 13.81 13.81
N ARG A 55 -7.28 14.26 13.67
CA ARG A 55 -8.44 13.58 14.29
C ARG A 55 -8.60 12.15 13.80
N TRP A 56 -8.32 11.94 12.52
CA TRP A 56 -8.38 10.62 11.93
C TRP A 56 -7.28 9.71 12.48
N SER A 57 -6.04 10.20 12.53
CA SER A 57 -4.91 9.52 13.16
C SER A 57 -5.20 9.15 14.63
N ASP A 58 -5.74 10.07 15.42
CA ASP A 58 -6.14 9.82 16.81
C ASP A 58 -7.26 8.79 16.95
N SER A 59 -8.16 8.74 15.97
CA SER A 59 -9.26 7.76 15.93
C SER A 59 -8.74 6.36 15.59
N ILE A 60 -7.85 6.25 14.58
CA ILE A 60 -7.20 4.98 14.26
C ILE A 60 -6.43 4.48 15.48
N ARG A 61 -5.58 5.33 16.08
CA ARG A 61 -4.80 4.97 17.27
C ARG A 61 -5.67 4.43 18.41
N ARG A 62 -6.82 5.07 18.69
CA ARG A 62 -7.76 4.62 19.72
C ARG A 62 -8.43 3.29 19.37
N GLN A 63 -8.64 3.02 18.08
CA GLN A 63 -9.26 1.78 17.60
C GLN A 63 -8.28 0.61 17.47
N MET A 64 -6.97 0.86 17.30
CA MET A 64 -5.95 -0.18 17.13
C MET A 64 -6.01 -1.36 18.12
N PRO A 65 -6.23 -1.16 19.43
CA PRO A 65 -6.35 -2.27 20.39
C PRO A 65 -7.52 -3.25 20.09
N HIS A 66 -8.52 -2.79 19.33
CA HIS A 66 -9.77 -3.51 19.07
C HIS A 66 -9.79 -4.20 17.71
N TYR A 67 -8.81 -3.95 16.83
CA TYR A 67 -8.74 -4.65 15.56
C TYR A 67 -8.32 -6.10 15.73
N ALA A 68 -8.89 -6.96 14.89
CA ALA A 68 -8.36 -8.30 14.68
C ALA A 68 -6.90 -8.21 14.19
N PRO A 69 -6.02 -9.14 14.58
CA PRO A 69 -4.61 -9.09 14.22
C PRO A 69 -4.38 -8.88 12.73
N GLU A 70 -5.11 -9.55 11.84
CA GLU A 70 -4.99 -9.44 10.38
C GLU A 70 -5.19 -8.01 9.84
N HIS A 71 -5.88 -7.13 10.57
CA HIS A 71 -6.12 -5.74 10.16
C HIS A 71 -5.06 -4.77 10.70
N LEU A 72 -4.24 -5.18 11.66
CA LEU A 72 -3.24 -4.31 12.28
C LEU A 72 -2.21 -3.80 11.28
N GLY A 73 -1.77 -4.63 10.33
CA GLY A 73 -0.82 -4.22 9.30
C GLY A 73 -1.28 -2.97 8.55
N ARG A 74 -2.53 -2.99 8.06
CA ARG A 74 -3.13 -1.87 7.33
C ARG A 74 -3.42 -0.68 8.26
N ALA A 75 -3.90 -0.92 9.48
CA ALA A 75 -4.17 0.13 10.46
C ALA A 75 -2.90 0.92 10.82
N ILE A 76 -1.76 0.22 11.00
CA ILE A 76 -0.46 0.84 11.28
C ILE A 76 -0.05 1.78 10.13
N GLU A 77 -0.21 1.35 8.88
CA GLU A 77 0.12 2.20 7.71
C GLU A 77 -0.74 3.46 7.68
N CYS A 78 -2.06 3.30 7.86
CA CYS A 78 -2.99 4.41 7.86
C CYS A 78 -2.69 5.38 9.02
N TYR A 79 -2.39 4.85 10.21
CA TYR A 79 -1.98 5.65 11.36
C TYR A 79 -0.69 6.43 11.09
N ASP A 80 0.38 5.77 10.62
CA ASP A 80 1.68 6.40 10.39
C ASP A 80 1.59 7.54 9.38
N ILE A 81 0.91 7.31 8.26
CA ILE A 81 0.78 8.31 7.21
C ILE A 81 -0.05 9.50 7.70
N THR A 82 -1.24 9.25 8.27
CA THR A 82 -2.13 10.33 8.71
C THR A 82 -1.55 11.12 9.87
N HIS A 83 -0.78 10.47 10.76
CA HIS A 83 -0.06 11.14 11.84
C HIS A 83 0.99 12.10 11.29
N ARG A 84 1.82 11.64 10.35
CA ARG A 84 2.90 12.46 9.76
C ARG A 84 2.35 13.68 9.04
N PHE A 85 1.30 13.53 8.24
CA PHE A 85 0.73 14.67 7.53
C PHE A 85 -0.07 15.60 8.46
N GLY A 86 -0.76 15.06 9.47
CA GLY A 86 -1.56 15.85 10.40
C GLY A 86 -0.74 16.64 11.43
N TYR A 87 0.25 15.99 12.04
CA TYR A 87 1.08 16.55 13.11
C TYR A 87 2.45 17.04 12.64
N ASN A 88 2.84 16.75 11.40
CA ASN A 88 4.17 17.05 10.87
C ASN A 88 5.32 16.42 11.68
N GLU A 89 5.06 15.24 12.28
CA GLU A 89 6.02 14.49 13.07
C GLU A 89 5.79 12.98 12.95
N ARG A 90 6.82 12.19 13.30
CA ARG A 90 6.68 10.74 13.32
C ARG A 90 5.88 10.30 14.55
N PRO A 91 4.97 9.32 14.41
CA PRO A 91 4.32 8.70 15.56
C PRO A 91 5.31 8.00 16.48
N ASP A 92 4.91 7.75 17.73
CA ASP A 92 5.71 7.00 18.71
C ASP A 92 6.03 5.58 18.19
N SER A 93 7.32 5.32 17.99
CA SER A 93 7.82 4.05 17.48
C SER A 93 7.50 2.87 18.39
N ARG A 94 7.38 3.10 19.71
CA ARG A 94 7.07 2.04 20.69
C ARG A 94 5.68 1.47 20.45
N ILE A 95 4.70 2.34 20.19
CA ILE A 95 3.32 1.96 19.90
C ILE A 95 3.26 1.18 18.59
N ILE A 96 3.89 1.68 17.54
CA ILE A 96 3.92 1.00 16.24
C ILE A 96 4.56 -0.38 16.36
N ASP A 97 5.68 -0.49 17.07
CA ASP A 97 6.41 -1.74 17.21
C ASP A 97 5.67 -2.78 18.04
N GLU A 98 4.83 -2.37 19.00
CA GLU A 98 3.94 -3.25 19.73
C GLU A 98 2.96 -3.96 18.78
N TYR A 99 2.24 -3.19 17.96
CA TYR A 99 1.26 -3.76 17.02
C TYR A 99 1.94 -4.53 15.87
N ARG A 100 3.13 -4.13 15.44
CA ARG A 100 3.94 -4.94 14.50
C ARG A 100 4.30 -6.30 15.08
N ARG A 101 4.72 -6.35 16.35
CA ARG A 101 4.98 -7.64 17.04
C ARG A 101 3.72 -8.49 17.13
N GLN A 102 2.56 -7.89 17.44
CA GLN A 102 1.28 -8.61 17.48
C GLN A 102 0.90 -9.17 16.11
N TYR A 103 1.00 -8.35 15.06
CA TYR A 103 0.76 -8.74 13.66
C TYR A 103 1.64 -9.91 13.24
N PHE A 104 2.95 -9.78 13.45
CA PHE A 104 3.93 -10.83 13.14
C PHE A 104 3.67 -12.12 13.92
N ASN A 105 3.41 -12.03 15.22
CA ASN A 105 3.15 -13.21 16.05
C ASN A 105 1.88 -13.94 15.64
N SER A 106 0.86 -13.23 15.17
CA SER A 106 -0.35 -13.83 14.63
C SER A 106 -0.05 -14.62 13.35
N TRP A 107 0.65 -14.02 12.39
CA TRP A 107 1.10 -14.70 11.17
C TRP A 107 1.96 -15.94 11.49
N ALA A 108 2.95 -15.78 12.37
CA ALA A 108 3.87 -16.86 12.72
C ALA A 108 3.21 -18.01 13.51
N ARG A 109 1.96 -17.83 13.99
CA ARG A 109 1.12 -18.88 14.59
C ARG A 109 0.19 -19.54 13.58
N GLY A 110 0.29 -19.20 12.29
CA GLY A 110 -0.49 -19.79 11.21
C GLY A 110 -1.78 -19.05 10.86
N ASN A 111 -1.90 -17.76 11.18
CA ASN A 111 -3.02 -16.96 10.68
C ASN A 111 -2.86 -16.73 9.16
N ASP A 112 -3.63 -17.48 8.38
CA ASP A 112 -3.64 -17.50 6.90
C ASP A 112 -4.26 -16.24 6.27
N ARG A 113 -4.93 -15.40 7.07
CA ARG A 113 -5.45 -14.09 6.63
C ARG A 113 -4.35 -13.03 6.49
N ILE A 114 -3.14 -13.32 6.96
CA ILE A 114 -1.96 -12.45 6.82
C ILE A 114 -1.06 -13.04 5.73
N ASN A 115 -0.83 -12.27 4.66
CA ASN A 115 -0.02 -12.77 3.54
C ASN A 115 1.46 -12.63 3.84
N GLU A 116 2.28 -13.48 3.20
CA GLU A 116 3.73 -13.35 3.25
C GLU A 116 4.19 -11.98 2.72
N SER A 117 3.51 -11.43 1.70
CA SER A 117 3.79 -10.10 1.17
C SER A 117 3.64 -9.00 2.23
N ASP A 118 2.67 -9.13 3.13
CA ASP A 118 2.43 -8.15 4.18
C ASP A 118 3.58 -8.17 5.23
N ILE A 119 4.05 -9.37 5.60
CA ILE A 119 5.19 -9.54 6.50
C ILE A 119 6.49 -9.04 5.86
N TYR A 120 6.72 -9.40 4.59
CA TYR A 120 7.86 -8.93 3.83
C TYR A 120 7.92 -7.41 3.81
N ALA A 121 6.81 -6.75 3.43
CA ALA A 121 6.71 -5.29 3.35
C ALA A 121 6.89 -4.61 4.71
N MET A 122 6.36 -5.19 5.78
CA MET A 122 6.52 -4.66 7.14
C MET A 122 8.00 -4.67 7.55
N VAL A 123 8.69 -5.81 7.39
CA VAL A 123 10.08 -5.96 7.83
C VAL A 123 11.04 -5.17 6.94
N SER A 124 10.85 -5.19 5.62
CA SER A 124 11.73 -4.45 4.68
C SER A 124 11.69 -2.94 4.92
N ARG A 125 10.50 -2.36 5.16
CA ARG A 125 10.35 -0.94 5.49
C ARG A 125 11.00 -0.59 6.82
N LYS A 126 10.86 -1.45 7.84
CA LYS A 126 11.52 -1.23 9.13
C LYS A 126 13.04 -1.31 9.00
N ALA A 127 13.55 -2.33 8.31
CA ALA A 127 14.98 -2.50 8.05
C ALA A 127 15.57 -1.32 7.27
N ALA A 128 14.83 -0.74 6.32
CA ALA A 128 15.27 0.44 5.58
C ALA A 128 15.31 1.71 6.46
N ALA A 129 14.43 1.83 7.45
CA ALA A 129 14.33 3.01 8.31
C ALA A 129 15.27 2.95 9.53
N THR A 130 15.37 1.78 10.17
CA THR A 130 16.10 1.53 11.42
C THR A 130 16.65 0.08 11.40
N PRO A 131 17.75 -0.19 10.68
CA PRO A 131 18.29 -1.54 10.49
C PRO A 131 18.61 -2.27 11.81
N ASP A 132 19.17 -1.55 12.78
CA ASP A 132 19.65 -2.10 14.05
C ASP A 132 18.51 -2.46 15.02
N ASP A 133 17.30 -1.94 14.80
CA ASP A 133 16.13 -2.11 15.67
C ASP A 133 15.14 -3.17 15.17
N VAL A 134 15.50 -3.93 14.13
CA VAL A 134 14.67 -5.02 13.62
C VAL A 134 14.80 -6.23 14.53
N ASP A 135 13.66 -6.75 14.99
CA ASP A 135 13.61 -7.98 15.77
C ASP A 135 14.23 -9.16 14.98
N SER A 136 15.10 -9.93 15.61
CA SER A 136 15.88 -10.99 14.94
C SER A 136 15.00 -12.08 14.34
N ARG A 137 13.86 -12.40 14.96
CA ARG A 137 12.91 -13.39 14.44
C ARG A 137 12.16 -12.85 13.23
N GLN A 138 11.79 -11.57 13.26
CA GLN A 138 11.20 -10.88 12.10
C GLN A 138 12.18 -10.83 10.94
N PHE A 139 13.44 -10.50 11.21
CA PHE A 139 14.49 -10.44 10.20
C PHE A 139 14.76 -11.83 9.61
N GLY A 140 14.87 -12.88 10.43
CA GLY A 140 15.02 -14.26 9.96
C GLY A 140 13.88 -14.68 9.00
N ALA A 141 12.63 -14.45 9.40
CA ALA A 141 11.47 -14.74 8.56
C ALA A 141 11.49 -13.96 7.23
N PHE A 142 11.90 -12.70 7.25
CA PHE A 142 12.08 -11.90 6.03
C PHE A 142 13.11 -12.51 5.08
N TYR A 143 14.27 -12.96 5.57
CA TYR A 143 15.28 -13.62 4.75
C TYR A 143 14.76 -14.94 4.16
N ASP A 144 14.06 -15.75 4.95
CA ASP A 144 13.52 -17.03 4.49
C ASP A 144 12.46 -16.85 3.39
N ILE A 145 11.57 -15.85 3.55
CA ILE A 145 10.60 -15.48 2.51
C ILE A 145 11.36 -15.04 1.24
N ARG A 146 12.31 -14.10 1.40
CA ARG A 146 13.09 -13.56 0.27
C ARG A 146 13.82 -14.65 -0.50
N GLU A 147 14.50 -15.55 0.21
CA GLU A 147 15.27 -16.62 -0.42
C GLU A 147 14.36 -17.58 -1.21
N ARG A 148 13.22 -17.98 -0.64
CA ARG A 148 12.24 -18.82 -1.35
C ARG A 148 11.70 -18.13 -2.61
N TRP A 149 11.34 -16.86 -2.49
CA TRP A 149 10.86 -16.08 -3.63
C TRP A 149 11.90 -15.99 -4.75
N MET A 150 13.16 -15.71 -4.41
CA MET A 150 14.24 -15.62 -5.41
C MET A 150 14.54 -16.99 -6.06
N LYS A 151 14.40 -18.10 -5.33
CA LYS A 151 14.51 -19.45 -5.92
C LYS A 151 13.41 -19.72 -6.93
N GLN A 152 12.16 -19.32 -6.65
CA GLN A 152 11.05 -19.48 -7.61
C GLN A 152 11.25 -18.62 -8.86
N LEU A 153 11.56 -17.33 -8.68
CA LEU A 153 11.75 -16.39 -9.78
C LEU A 153 13.00 -16.65 -10.64
N ARG A 154 13.91 -17.52 -10.19
CA ARG A 154 15.04 -17.97 -11.01
C ARG A 154 14.58 -18.70 -12.27
N TYR A 155 13.50 -19.46 -12.17
CA TYR A 155 13.01 -20.32 -13.25
C TYR A 155 11.62 -19.95 -13.74
N ASN A 156 10.90 -19.09 -13.01
CA ASN A 156 9.53 -18.71 -13.32
C ASN A 156 9.40 -17.17 -13.46
N THR A 157 8.29 -16.75 -14.07
CA THR A 157 7.93 -15.33 -14.21
C THR A 157 6.85 -14.89 -13.22
N ALA A 158 6.32 -15.83 -12.44
CA ALA A 158 5.32 -15.63 -11.41
C ALA A 158 5.61 -16.54 -10.21
N PHE A 159 5.01 -16.22 -9.07
CA PHE A 159 5.05 -17.07 -7.87
C PHE A 159 4.06 -18.23 -8.00
N ALA A 160 4.50 -19.42 -7.63
CA ALA A 160 3.63 -20.61 -7.63
C ALA A 160 2.69 -20.59 -6.41
N GLU A 161 1.52 -21.23 -6.56
CA GLU A 161 0.56 -21.45 -5.46
C GLU A 161 0.05 -20.15 -4.80
N THR A 162 -0.01 -19.05 -5.55
CA THR A 162 -0.55 -17.76 -5.09
C THR A 162 -1.71 -17.30 -5.95
N THR A 163 -2.60 -16.50 -5.35
CA THR A 163 -3.60 -15.76 -6.13
C THR A 163 -2.94 -14.71 -7.03
N PRO A 164 -3.59 -14.27 -8.12
CA PRO A 164 -3.06 -13.20 -8.98
C PRO A 164 -2.72 -11.92 -8.21
N GLY A 165 -3.59 -11.47 -7.32
CA GLY A 165 -3.33 -10.30 -6.47
C GLY A 165 -2.09 -10.46 -5.58
N GLU A 166 -1.90 -11.63 -4.96
CA GLU A 166 -0.70 -11.90 -4.17
C GLU A 166 0.57 -11.94 -5.03
N ASN A 167 0.51 -12.53 -6.23
CA ASN A 167 1.63 -12.50 -7.17
C ASN A 167 2.06 -11.05 -7.48
N TYR A 168 1.11 -10.15 -7.77
CA TYR A 168 1.41 -8.74 -8.00
C TYR A 168 1.99 -8.04 -6.77
N ARG A 169 1.44 -8.28 -5.57
CA ARG A 169 1.97 -7.72 -4.33
C ARG A 169 3.42 -8.15 -4.09
N ARG A 170 3.74 -9.44 -4.26
CA ARG A 170 5.10 -9.95 -4.12
C ARG A 170 6.05 -9.35 -5.17
N LEU A 171 5.63 -9.31 -6.43
CA LEU A 171 6.43 -8.69 -7.49
C LEU A 171 6.67 -7.21 -7.19
N SER A 172 5.67 -6.47 -6.72
CA SER A 172 5.81 -5.04 -6.40
C SER A 172 6.89 -4.76 -5.33
N LEU A 173 7.13 -5.72 -4.43
CA LEU A 173 8.17 -5.65 -3.41
C LEU A 173 9.55 -6.04 -3.95
N VAL A 174 9.60 -6.97 -4.91
CA VAL A 174 10.86 -7.45 -5.53
C VAL A 174 11.40 -6.49 -6.59
N MET A 175 10.51 -5.86 -7.37
CA MET A 175 10.88 -4.98 -8.48
C MET A 175 11.80 -3.80 -8.11
N PRO A 176 11.66 -3.12 -6.96
CA PRO A 176 12.58 -2.05 -6.58
C PRO A 176 13.92 -2.55 -5.99
N GLU A 177 14.04 -3.83 -5.62
CA GLU A 177 15.23 -4.30 -4.89
C GLU A 177 16.49 -4.46 -5.74
N ASN A 178 17.66 -4.40 -5.09
CA ASN A 178 18.91 -4.83 -5.70
C ASN A 178 19.01 -6.37 -5.69
N LEU A 179 18.82 -6.99 -6.85
CA LEU A 179 18.80 -8.46 -6.99
C LEU A 179 20.13 -9.05 -7.46
N ARG A 180 21.20 -8.23 -7.52
CA ARG A 180 22.55 -8.69 -7.89
C ARG A 180 23.03 -9.93 -7.11
N PRO A 181 22.74 -10.10 -5.80
CA PRO A 181 23.19 -11.30 -5.08
C PRO A 181 22.63 -12.61 -5.67
N TRP A 182 21.45 -12.58 -6.29
CA TRP A 182 20.80 -13.77 -6.85
C TRP A 182 21.00 -13.94 -8.36
N PHE A 183 21.02 -12.82 -9.10
CA PHE A 183 21.01 -12.83 -10.56
C PHE A 183 22.20 -12.11 -11.20
N ARG A 184 23.19 -11.67 -10.41
CA ARG A 184 24.42 -11.00 -10.87
C ARG A 184 24.10 -9.88 -11.87
N PHE A 185 24.55 -10.01 -13.11
CA PHE A 185 24.41 -9.02 -14.18
C PHE A 185 23.04 -9.07 -14.88
N ASP A 186 22.27 -10.15 -14.69
CA ASP A 186 21.02 -10.40 -15.43
C ASP A 186 19.77 -9.77 -14.79
N GLN A 187 19.90 -9.13 -13.62
CA GLN A 187 18.75 -8.63 -12.86
C GLN A 187 17.83 -7.72 -13.69
N ARG A 188 18.37 -6.91 -14.61
CA ARG A 188 17.58 -5.97 -15.43
C ARG A 188 16.76 -6.72 -16.47
N SER A 189 17.37 -7.70 -17.13
CA SER A 189 16.69 -8.57 -18.11
C SER A 189 15.62 -9.41 -17.44
N ARG A 190 15.90 -9.95 -16.25
CA ARG A 190 14.91 -10.70 -15.44
C ARG A 190 13.70 -9.84 -15.06
N LYS A 191 13.94 -8.64 -14.52
CA LYS A 191 12.86 -7.70 -14.18
C LYS A 191 12.00 -7.32 -15.37
N ARG A 192 12.59 -7.10 -16.55
CA ARG A 192 11.84 -6.87 -17.80
C ARG A 192 11.00 -8.08 -18.19
N GLN A 193 11.58 -9.28 -18.17
CA GLN A 193 10.85 -10.51 -18.47
C GLN A 193 9.65 -10.71 -17.53
N TRP A 194 9.82 -10.46 -16.23
CA TRP A 194 8.73 -10.52 -15.26
C TRP A 194 7.67 -9.44 -15.54
N ALA A 195 8.08 -8.21 -15.84
CA ALA A 195 7.16 -7.14 -16.22
C ALA A 195 6.32 -7.49 -17.46
N GLU A 196 6.98 -7.91 -18.54
CA GLU A 196 6.33 -8.30 -19.79
C GLU A 196 5.35 -9.47 -19.58
N SER A 197 5.76 -10.48 -18.82
CA SER A 197 4.92 -11.67 -18.56
C SER A 197 3.71 -11.40 -17.66
N ASN A 198 3.73 -10.31 -16.88
CA ASN A 198 2.68 -9.98 -15.92
C ASN A 198 1.91 -8.70 -16.31
N THR A 199 2.21 -8.10 -17.47
CA THR A 199 1.44 -6.98 -18.02
C THR A 199 0.05 -7.44 -18.42
N VAL A 200 -0.97 -6.70 -17.99
CA VAL A 200 -2.36 -7.00 -18.31
C VAL A 200 -2.82 -6.11 -19.46
N ALA A 201 -3.32 -6.73 -20.53
CA ALA A 201 -3.84 -6.03 -21.70
C ALA A 201 -5.27 -5.51 -21.48
N ASP A 202 -6.10 -6.27 -20.76
CA ASP A 202 -7.49 -5.91 -20.45
C ASP A 202 -7.68 -5.83 -18.92
N LEU A 203 -7.73 -4.59 -18.40
CA LEU A 203 -7.90 -4.33 -16.96
C LEU A 203 -9.27 -4.77 -16.45
N GLN A 204 -10.30 -4.82 -17.32
CA GLN A 204 -11.66 -5.18 -16.92
C GLN A 204 -11.74 -6.64 -16.48
N SER A 205 -10.88 -7.49 -17.04
CA SER A 205 -10.77 -8.91 -16.70
C SER A 205 -10.32 -9.19 -15.26
N LEU A 206 -9.72 -8.20 -14.57
CA LEU A 206 -9.25 -8.35 -13.19
C LEU A 206 -10.35 -8.01 -12.18
N ASP A 207 -10.49 -8.83 -11.14
CA ASP A 207 -11.26 -8.42 -9.96
C ASP A 207 -10.63 -7.20 -9.27
N THR A 208 -11.45 -6.46 -8.50
CA THR A 208 -11.04 -5.20 -7.86
C THR A 208 -9.81 -5.37 -6.94
N PRO A 209 -9.72 -6.38 -6.06
CA PRO A 209 -8.52 -6.61 -5.25
C PRO A 209 -7.24 -6.88 -6.07
N THR A 210 -7.37 -7.62 -7.17
CA THR A 210 -6.25 -7.91 -8.08
C THR A 210 -5.83 -6.66 -8.84
N LEU A 211 -6.78 -5.84 -9.30
CA LEU A 211 -6.50 -4.57 -9.98
C LEU A 211 -5.79 -3.56 -9.06
N LEU A 212 -6.19 -3.48 -7.78
CA LEU A 212 -5.48 -2.68 -6.76
C LEU A 212 -4.02 -3.15 -6.59
N SER A 213 -3.82 -4.47 -6.55
CA SER A 213 -2.47 -5.06 -6.45
C SER A 213 -1.65 -4.80 -7.72
N TYR A 214 -2.28 -4.88 -8.90
CA TYR A 214 -1.68 -4.57 -10.18
C TYR A 214 -1.24 -3.10 -10.29
N LYS A 215 -2.03 -2.16 -9.76
CA LYS A 215 -1.62 -0.75 -9.66
C LYS A 215 -0.31 -0.59 -8.90
N GLY A 216 -0.18 -1.25 -7.74
CA GLY A 216 1.06 -1.25 -6.96
C GLY A 216 2.25 -1.86 -7.71
N PHE A 217 2.01 -2.96 -8.43
CA PHE A 217 3.02 -3.55 -9.31
C PHE A 217 3.44 -2.60 -10.44
N ASN A 218 2.49 -1.97 -11.14
CA ASN A 218 2.77 -1.03 -12.22
C ASN A 218 3.66 0.14 -11.75
N LEU A 219 3.33 0.73 -10.60
CA LEU A 219 4.14 1.78 -9.97
C LEU A 219 5.57 1.31 -9.63
N SER A 220 5.73 0.05 -9.22
CA SER A 220 7.04 -0.53 -8.88
C SER A 220 7.95 -0.76 -10.09
N LEU A 221 7.42 -0.71 -11.31
CA LEU A 221 8.20 -0.86 -12.54
C LEU A 221 9.12 0.33 -12.80
N TRP A 222 8.79 1.49 -12.25
CA TRP A 222 9.62 2.68 -12.35
C TRP A 222 10.63 2.75 -11.19
N PRO A 223 11.88 3.21 -11.45
CA PRO A 223 12.47 3.53 -12.75
C PRO A 223 13.14 2.31 -13.42
N ALA A 224 13.08 1.13 -12.79
CA ALA A 224 13.94 -0.01 -13.12
C ALA A 224 13.65 -0.64 -14.50
N VAL A 225 12.39 -0.66 -14.92
CA VAL A 225 11.89 -1.24 -16.17
C VAL A 225 11.38 -0.17 -17.11
N THR A 226 10.52 0.73 -16.61
CA THR A 226 9.95 1.85 -17.36
C THR A 226 10.57 3.14 -16.83
N PRO A 227 11.69 3.63 -17.39
CA PRO A 227 12.36 4.83 -16.89
C PRO A 227 11.61 6.12 -17.26
N ASP A 228 10.71 6.06 -18.23
CA ASP A 228 9.88 7.18 -18.65
C ASP A 228 8.78 7.45 -17.61
N ALA A 229 8.90 8.59 -16.94
CA ALA A 229 7.97 9.02 -15.91
C ALA A 229 6.59 9.42 -16.46
N GLU A 230 6.52 9.92 -17.69
CA GLU A 230 5.26 10.30 -18.33
C GLU A 230 4.49 9.06 -18.76
N CYS A 231 5.15 8.08 -19.38
CA CYS A 231 4.52 6.79 -19.70
C CYS A 231 4.02 6.08 -18.43
N ASN A 232 4.80 6.07 -17.36
CA ASN A 232 4.38 5.48 -16.09
C ASN A 232 3.15 6.21 -15.51
N ARG A 233 3.14 7.55 -15.55
CA ARG A 233 1.99 8.35 -15.10
C ARG A 233 0.75 8.07 -15.94
N ALA A 234 0.88 7.99 -17.26
CA ALA A 234 -0.23 7.70 -18.16
C ALA A 234 -0.84 6.31 -17.88
N CYS A 235 0.00 5.28 -17.68
CA CYS A 235 -0.46 3.96 -17.26
C CYS A 235 -1.17 4.00 -15.90
N ASP A 236 -0.62 4.74 -14.93
CA ASP A 236 -1.20 4.86 -13.59
C ASP A 236 -2.59 5.51 -13.61
N ILE A 237 -2.79 6.52 -14.47
CA ILE A 237 -4.07 7.18 -14.70
C ILE A 237 -5.07 6.19 -15.29
N VAL A 238 -4.71 5.43 -16.33
CA VAL A 238 -5.61 4.43 -16.94
C VAL A 238 -6.09 3.40 -15.91
N ILE A 239 -5.18 2.92 -15.05
CA ILE A 239 -5.53 1.97 -13.99
C ILE A 239 -6.42 2.65 -12.92
N ALA A 240 -6.15 3.91 -12.55
CA ALA A 240 -6.97 4.67 -11.62
C ALA A 240 -8.39 4.89 -12.16
N SER A 241 -8.54 5.21 -13.44
CA SER A 241 -9.84 5.38 -14.09
C SER A 241 -10.67 4.10 -14.09
N GLU A 242 -10.04 2.94 -14.35
CA GLU A 242 -10.74 1.66 -14.26
C GLU A 242 -11.17 1.37 -12.81
N LEU A 243 -10.33 1.68 -11.81
CA LEU A 243 -10.70 1.53 -10.39
C LEU A 243 -11.84 2.48 -9.98
N ALA A 244 -11.85 3.70 -10.50
CA ALA A 244 -12.86 4.71 -10.19
C ALA A 244 -14.29 4.29 -10.60
N ILE A 245 -14.43 3.41 -11.58
CA ILE A 245 -15.73 2.90 -12.04
C ILE A 245 -16.15 1.58 -11.39
N ARG A 246 -15.29 0.95 -10.57
CA ARG A 246 -15.60 -0.33 -9.90
C ARG A 246 -16.72 -0.14 -8.86
N PRO A 247 -17.87 -0.84 -8.97
CA PRO A 247 -19.02 -0.64 -8.09
C PRO A 247 -18.80 -1.23 -6.68
N ASP A 248 -17.96 -2.25 -6.55
CA ASP A 248 -17.61 -2.94 -5.31
C ASP A 248 -16.47 -2.26 -4.53
N LEU A 249 -15.79 -1.27 -5.13
CA LEU A 249 -14.75 -0.49 -4.46
C LEU A 249 -15.32 0.37 -3.32
N ASN A 250 -14.55 0.52 -2.25
CA ASN A 250 -14.92 1.39 -1.13
C ASN A 250 -15.20 2.82 -1.63
N ARG A 251 -16.27 3.45 -1.14
CA ARG A 251 -16.72 4.78 -1.58
C ARG A 251 -15.67 5.88 -1.45
N TYR A 252 -14.86 5.85 -0.39
CA TYR A 252 -13.80 6.85 -0.19
C TYR A 252 -12.60 6.58 -1.10
N GLU A 253 -12.27 5.30 -1.30
CA GLU A 253 -11.20 4.90 -2.22
C GLU A 253 -11.55 5.23 -3.67
N ARG A 254 -12.80 5.03 -4.07
CA ARG A 254 -13.33 5.48 -5.37
C ARG A 254 -13.18 6.98 -5.55
N GLN A 255 -13.60 7.77 -4.56
CA GLN A 255 -13.45 9.23 -4.60
C GLN A 255 -11.97 9.64 -4.69
N ALA A 256 -11.08 8.93 -4.02
CA ALA A 256 -9.64 9.17 -4.11
C ALA A 256 -9.11 8.95 -5.54
N PHE A 257 -9.53 7.89 -6.22
CA PHE A 257 -9.13 7.66 -7.62
C PHE A 257 -9.71 8.69 -8.59
N ILE A 258 -10.96 9.12 -8.40
CA ILE A 258 -11.55 10.22 -9.19
C ILE A 258 -10.72 11.50 -9.03
N LEU A 259 -10.27 11.81 -7.81
CA LEU A 259 -9.40 12.97 -7.57
C LEU A 259 -8.02 12.80 -8.20
N ALA A 260 -7.46 11.58 -8.22
CA ALA A 260 -6.15 11.32 -8.80
C ALA A 260 -6.09 11.62 -10.30
N GLU A 261 -7.22 11.57 -11.03
CA GLU A 261 -7.30 11.97 -12.44
C GLU A 261 -7.12 13.48 -12.65
N THR A 262 -7.27 14.28 -11.59
CA THR A 262 -7.25 15.76 -11.66
C THR A 262 -5.92 16.39 -11.25
N ILE A 263 -4.95 15.57 -10.82
CA ILE A 263 -3.64 15.97 -10.26
C ILE A 263 -2.53 15.64 -11.25
#